data_AF-A0A7S2GWA1-F1
#
_entry.id   AF-A0A7S2GWA1-F1
#
_cell.length_a   1.000
_cell.length_b   1.000
_cell.length_c   1.000
_cell.angle_alpha   90.00
_cell.angle_beta   90.00
_cell.angle_gamma   90.00
#
_symmetry.space_group_name_H-M   'P 1'
#
loop_
_entity.id
_entity.type
_entity.pdbx_description
1 polymer ?
#
loop_
_entity_poly.entity_id
_entity_poly.type
_entity_poly.pdbx_seq_one_letter_code
_entity_poly.pdbx_strand_id
1 'polypeptide(L)'
;GAFNNTFRAELFETLEKDAIDRKIPLTQPFNLRALLTTDATVQDWSAKGLPADEHSVQNGILTTKSSRFPLCIDPQQQAVAWIKRMYQGAGLVIKSLNASDFMKHLELAIQYGKPFLFE
;
A
#
# COMPACT_ATOMS: atom_id res chain seq x y z
N GLY A 1 1.16 2.17 7.00
CA GLY A 1 2.23 2.98 7.61
C GLY A 1 2.74 2.25 8.84
N ALA A 2 3.84 2.68 9.45
CA ALA A 2 4.41 1.98 10.61
C ALA A 2 3.51 2.00 11.86
N PHE A 3 2.54 2.91 11.93
CA PHE A 3 1.69 3.12 13.09
C PHE A 3 0.33 2.43 12.98
N ASN A 4 -0.29 2.19 14.14
CA ASN A 4 -1.64 1.65 14.26
C ASN A 4 -2.72 2.69 13.89
N ASN A 5 -3.98 2.28 13.90
CA ASN A 5 -5.08 3.16 13.49
C ASN A 5 -5.26 4.38 14.41
N THR A 6 -5.17 4.18 15.73
CA THR A 6 -5.34 5.25 16.74
C THR A 6 -4.32 6.36 16.54
N PHE A 7 -3.03 6.02 16.46
CA PHE A 7 -1.98 7.01 16.29
C PHE A 7 -2.06 7.71 14.93
N ARG A 8 -2.50 7.00 13.87
CA ARG A 8 -2.74 7.64 12.57
C ARG A 8 -3.85 8.68 12.65
N ALA A 9 -4.95 8.37 13.33
CA ALA A 9 -6.06 9.31 13.51
C ALA A 9 -5.59 10.57 14.25
N GLU A 10 -4.90 10.39 15.39
CA GLU A 10 -4.32 11.51 16.16
C GLU A 10 -3.35 12.36 15.34
N LEU A 11 -2.51 11.72 14.52
CA LEU A 11 -1.59 12.41 13.62
C LEU A 11 -2.35 13.24 12.58
N PHE A 12 -3.39 12.68 11.96
CA PHE A 12 -4.19 13.42 10.97
C PHE A 12 -4.92 14.61 11.59
N GLU A 13 -5.54 14.44 12.75
CA GLU A 13 -6.20 15.53 13.48
C GLU A 13 -5.22 16.66 13.82
N THR A 14 -4.01 16.29 14.27
CA THR A 14 -2.95 17.25 14.60
C THR A 14 -2.50 18.04 13.36
N LEU A 15 -2.26 17.34 12.25
CA LEU A 15 -1.81 17.97 10.99
C LEU A 15 -2.91 18.83 10.36
N GLU A 16 -4.16 18.38 10.40
CA GLU A 16 -5.30 19.14 9.90
C GLU A 16 -5.49 20.43 10.69
N LYS A 17 -5.41 20.35 12.02
CA LYS A 17 -5.48 21.53 12.89
C LYS A 17 -4.35 22.53 12.60
N ASP A 18 -3.10 22.07 12.50
CA ASP A 18 -1.95 22.94 12.18
C ASP A 18 -2.13 23.61 10.80
N ALA A 19 -2.65 22.89 9.80
CA ALA A 19 -2.94 23.45 8.48
C ALA A 19 -4.02 24.55 8.54
N ILE A 20 -5.08 24.33 9.32
CA ILE A 20 -6.15 25.32 9.55
C ILE A 20 -5.59 26.56 10.27
N ASP A 21 -4.82 26.38 11.33
CA ASP A 21 -4.24 27.47 12.13
C ASP A 21 -3.30 28.34 11.29
N ARG A 22 -2.57 27.72 10.35
CA ARG A 22 -1.70 28.41 9.37
C ARG A 22 -2.44 29.01 8.18
N LYS A 23 -3.77 28.86 8.11
CA LYS A 23 -4.62 29.33 7.00
C LYS A 23 -4.23 28.74 5.65
N ILE A 24 -3.73 27.50 5.65
CA ILE A 24 -3.48 26.77 4.40
C ILE A 24 -4.85 26.31 3.88
N PRO A 25 -5.22 26.59 2.62
CA PRO A 25 -6.48 26.13 2.06
C PRO A 25 -6.54 24.59 2.02
N LEU A 26 -7.60 24.01 2.58
CA LEU A 26 -7.85 22.57 2.55
C LEU A 26 -9.34 22.27 2.36
N THR A 27 -9.63 21.14 1.70
CA THR A 27 -10.99 20.62 1.58
C THR A 27 -11.46 20.06 2.92
N GLN A 28 -12.69 20.41 3.32
CA GLN A 28 -13.31 20.03 4.58
C GLN A 28 -14.63 19.28 4.36
N PRO A 29 -14.88 18.15 5.05
CA PRO A 29 -13.95 17.45 5.95
C PRO A 29 -12.77 16.84 5.19
N PHE A 30 -11.56 16.85 5.78
CA PHE A 30 -10.41 16.20 5.15
C PHE A 30 -10.64 14.68 5.06
N ASN A 31 -10.36 14.11 3.90
CA ASN A 31 -10.49 12.67 3.67
C ASN A 31 -9.35 12.18 2.77
N LEU A 32 -8.39 11.49 3.39
CA LEU A 32 -7.22 10.95 2.70
C LEU A 32 -7.59 9.94 1.61
N ARG A 33 -8.56 9.07 1.89
CA ARG A 33 -9.05 8.08 0.93
C ARG A 33 -9.59 8.78 -0.31
N ALA A 34 -10.49 9.74 -0.15
CA ALA A 34 -11.06 10.48 -1.28
C ALA A 34 -10.01 11.28 -2.08
N LEU A 35 -8.91 11.68 -1.44
CA LEU A 35 -7.83 12.41 -2.09
C LEU A 35 -6.91 11.50 -2.92
N LEU A 36 -6.63 10.27 -2.46
CA LEU A 36 -5.60 9.40 -3.04
C LEU A 36 -6.15 8.17 -3.78
N THR A 37 -7.46 7.91 -3.68
CA THR A 37 -8.13 6.79 -4.35
C THR A 37 -9.47 7.20 -4.94
N THR A 38 -10.09 6.25 -5.65
CA THR A 38 -11.46 6.34 -6.13
C THR A 38 -12.23 5.10 -5.67
N ASP A 39 -13.56 5.16 -5.63
CA ASP A 39 -14.36 3.99 -5.28
C ASP A 39 -14.14 2.82 -6.25
N ALA A 40 -13.89 3.10 -7.53
CA ALA A 40 -13.53 2.07 -8.50
C ALA A 40 -12.21 1.37 -8.14
N THR A 41 -11.20 2.13 -7.68
CA THR A 41 -9.93 1.55 -7.19
C THR A 41 -10.14 0.70 -5.94
N VAL A 42 -10.94 1.17 -4.99
CA VAL A 42 -11.23 0.42 -3.76
C VAL A 42 -12.01 -0.87 -4.05
N GLN A 43 -12.98 -0.81 -4.96
CA GLN A 43 -13.71 -1.98 -5.44
C GLN A 43 -12.79 -2.99 -6.11
N ASP A 44 -11.86 -2.54 -6.95
CA ASP A 44 -10.88 -3.42 -7.59
C ASP A 44 -9.97 -4.13 -6.56
N TRP A 45 -9.51 -3.40 -5.54
CA TRP A 45 -8.75 -3.99 -4.44
C TRP A 45 -9.58 -5.00 -3.64
N SER A 46 -10.85 -4.69 -3.40
CA SER A 46 -11.79 -5.56 -2.71
C SER A 46 -12.07 -6.85 -3.47
N ALA A 47 -12.28 -6.77 -4.78
CA ALA A 47 -12.41 -7.93 -5.66
C ALA A 47 -11.17 -8.84 -5.62
N LYS A 48 -10.00 -8.26 -5.36
CA LYS A 48 -8.72 -8.97 -5.20
C LYS A 48 -8.43 -9.38 -3.76
N GLY A 49 -9.34 -9.14 -2.82
CA GLY A 49 -9.28 -9.65 -1.45
C GLY A 49 -8.64 -8.72 -0.41
N LEU A 50 -8.40 -7.45 -0.75
CA LEU A 50 -8.11 -6.43 0.27
C LEU A 50 -9.44 -5.99 0.93
N PRO A 51 -9.56 -5.97 2.26
CA PRO A 51 -10.77 -5.46 2.89
C PRO A 51 -11.03 -3.99 2.52
N ALA A 52 -12.30 -3.62 2.46
CA ALA A 52 -12.72 -2.25 2.16
C ALA A 52 -12.80 -1.34 3.39
N ASP A 53 -12.28 -1.78 4.54
CA ASP A 53 -12.18 -0.95 5.75
C ASP A 53 -11.11 0.14 5.58
N GLU A 54 -11.25 1.22 6.35
CA GLU A 54 -10.41 2.41 6.24
C GLU A 54 -8.92 2.10 6.42
N HIS A 55 -8.55 1.23 7.36
CA HIS A 55 -7.16 0.89 7.63
C HIS A 55 -6.55 0.09 6.47
N SER A 56 -7.29 -0.87 5.93
CA SER A 56 -6.87 -1.67 4.77
C SER A 56 -6.73 -0.83 3.51
N VAL A 57 -7.67 0.09 3.25
CA VAL A 57 -7.59 1.04 2.12
C VAL A 57 -6.37 1.95 2.25
N GLN A 58 -6.07 2.48 3.43
CA GLN A 58 -4.87 3.28 3.67
C GLN A 58 -3.57 2.48 3.43
N ASN A 59 -3.55 1.20 3.82
CA ASN A 59 -2.41 0.34 3.50
C ASN A 59 -2.31 0.06 2.00
N GLY A 60 -3.45 -0.12 1.31
CA GLY A 60 -3.50 -0.22 -0.15
C GLY A 60 -2.95 1.02 -0.87
N ILE A 61 -3.28 2.22 -0.37
CA ILE A 61 -2.71 3.50 -0.84
C ILE A 61 -1.20 3.48 -0.69
N LEU A 62 -0.69 3.15 0.51
CA LEU A 62 0.74 3.15 0.76
C LEU A 62 1.48 2.12 -0.11
N THR A 63 0.90 0.95 -0.35
CA THR A 63 1.50 -0.07 -1.22
C THR A 63 1.56 0.35 -2.68
N THR A 64 0.61 1.17 -3.15
CA THR A 64 0.43 1.47 -4.59
C THR A 64 0.85 2.88 -5.00
N LYS A 65 0.88 3.83 -4.06
CA LYS A 65 1.17 5.26 -4.31
C LYS A 65 2.44 5.76 -3.64
N SER A 66 3.06 4.97 -2.76
CA SER A 66 4.34 5.34 -2.14
C SER A 66 5.46 5.40 -3.17
N SER A 67 6.36 6.38 -3.03
CA SER A 67 7.59 6.47 -3.83
C SER A 67 8.64 5.44 -3.44
N ARG A 68 8.52 4.83 -2.25
CA ARG A 68 9.40 3.75 -1.76
C ARG A 68 8.69 2.41 -1.82
N PHE A 69 9.47 1.35 -2.05
CA PHE A 69 8.95 -0.02 -2.03
C PHE A 69 8.35 -0.38 -0.66
N PRO A 70 7.14 -0.94 -0.63
CA PRO A 70 6.44 -1.22 0.62
C PRO A 70 7.00 -2.47 1.31
N LEU A 71 7.27 -2.36 2.61
CA LEU A 71 7.50 -3.50 3.51
C LEU A 71 6.19 -3.81 4.24
N CYS A 72 5.59 -4.96 3.95
CA CYS A 72 4.31 -5.36 4.54
C CYS A 72 4.55 -6.26 5.77
N ILE A 73 4.15 -5.80 6.95
CA ILE A 73 4.07 -6.64 8.16
C ILE A 73 2.70 -7.30 8.17
N ASP A 74 2.64 -8.56 7.74
CA ASP A 74 1.40 -9.25 7.41
C ASP A 74 1.30 -10.67 8.03
N PRO A 75 1.02 -10.77 9.35
CA PRO A 75 0.91 -12.07 10.02
C PRO A 75 -0.27 -12.91 9.52
N GLN A 76 -1.29 -12.27 8.93
CA GLN A 76 -2.51 -12.93 8.45
C GLN A 76 -2.41 -13.32 6.97
N GLN A 77 -1.30 -13.03 6.30
CA GLN A 77 -1.08 -13.26 4.87
C GLN A 77 -2.17 -12.63 3.96
N GLN A 78 -2.78 -11.53 4.39
CA GLN A 78 -3.80 -10.85 3.63
C GLN A 78 -3.21 -9.95 2.55
N ALA A 79 -2.21 -9.13 2.91
CA ALA A 79 -1.53 -8.24 1.98
C ALA A 79 -0.79 -9.06 0.91
N VAL A 80 -0.13 -10.15 1.32
CA VAL A 80 0.59 -11.01 0.37
C VAL A 80 -0.36 -11.67 -0.63
N ALA A 81 -1.51 -12.17 -0.18
CA ALA A 81 -2.53 -12.75 -1.05
C ALA A 81 -3.13 -11.72 -2.02
N TRP A 82 -3.39 -10.51 -1.51
CA TRP A 82 -3.86 -9.39 -2.33
C TRP A 82 -2.84 -8.98 -3.39
N ILE A 83 -1.55 -8.84 -3.05
CA ILE A 83 -0.47 -8.49 -4.00
C ILE A 83 -0.34 -9.58 -5.08
N LYS A 84 -0.37 -10.87 -4.71
CA LYS A 84 -0.31 -11.99 -5.65
C LYS A 84 -1.47 -11.93 -6.66
N ARG A 85 -2.67 -11.54 -6.24
CA ARG A 85 -3.84 -11.33 -7.11
C ARG A 85 -3.77 -10.05 -7.94
N MET A 86 -3.25 -8.95 -7.38
CA MET A 86 -3.04 -7.69 -8.10
C MET A 86 -2.13 -7.86 -9.32
N TYR A 87 -1.06 -8.64 -9.19
CA TYR A 87 -0.08 -8.87 -10.25
C TYR A 87 -0.25 -10.23 -10.94
N GLN A 88 -1.42 -10.86 -10.79
CA GLN A 88 -1.75 -12.08 -11.51
C GLN A 88 -1.71 -11.81 -13.03
N GLY A 89 -0.96 -12.63 -13.77
CA GLY A 89 -0.76 -12.44 -15.22
C GLY A 89 0.31 -11.40 -15.60
N ALA A 90 0.83 -10.60 -14.67
CA ALA A 90 1.92 -9.65 -14.92
C ALA A 90 3.33 -10.31 -14.90
N GLY A 91 3.40 -11.59 -14.52
CA GLY A 91 4.66 -12.31 -14.33
C GLY A 91 5.35 -11.93 -13.01
N LEU A 92 4.56 -11.84 -11.93
CA LEU A 92 5.08 -11.63 -10.57
C LEU A 92 6.10 -12.72 -10.22
N VAL A 93 7.31 -12.30 -9.87
CA VAL A 93 8.37 -13.19 -9.38
C VAL A 93 8.32 -13.22 -7.87
N ILE A 94 8.18 -14.41 -7.29
CA ILE A 94 8.14 -14.64 -5.84
C ILE A 94 9.38 -15.42 -5.43
N LYS A 95 10.19 -14.87 -4.53
CA LYS A 95 11.44 -15.50 -4.07
C LYS A 95 11.72 -15.22 -2.60
N SER A 96 12.24 -16.21 -1.89
CA SER A 96 12.73 -15.99 -0.52
C SER A 96 14.14 -15.42 -0.51
N LEU A 97 14.46 -14.57 0.47
CA LEU A 97 15.79 -14.00 0.67
C LEU A 97 16.87 -15.07 0.88
N ASN A 98 16.48 -16.25 1.38
CA ASN A 98 17.39 -17.36 1.64
C ASN A 98 17.69 -18.20 0.38
N ALA A 99 17.05 -17.91 -0.75
CA ALA A 99 17.30 -18.65 -1.98
C ALA A 99 18.68 -18.30 -2.56
N SER A 100 19.48 -19.31 -2.91
CA SER A 100 20.82 -19.13 -3.50
C SER A 100 20.79 -18.38 -4.83
N ASP A 101 19.64 -18.38 -5.53
CA ASP A 101 19.42 -17.70 -6.80
C ASP A 101 18.63 -16.39 -6.68
N PHE A 102 18.44 -15.86 -5.46
CA PHE A 102 17.68 -14.64 -5.18
C PHE A 102 18.19 -13.44 -5.99
N MET A 103 19.49 -13.13 -5.89
CA MET A 103 20.10 -11.98 -6.55
C MET A 103 19.95 -12.05 -8.08
N LYS A 104 20.10 -13.24 -8.65
CA LYS A 104 19.93 -13.47 -10.09
C LYS A 104 18.49 -13.16 -10.54
N HIS A 105 17.49 -13.60 -9.79
CA HIS A 105 16.09 -13.34 -10.15
C HIS A 105 15.69 -11.89 -9.93
N LEU A 106 16.25 -11.23 -8.91
CA LEU A 106 16.05 -9.80 -8.68
C LEU A 106 16.60 -8.97 -9.85
N GLU A 107 17.82 -9.27 -10.29
CA GLU A 107 18.44 -8.61 -11.45
C GLU A 107 17.58 -8.78 -12.72
N LEU A 108 17.12 -9.99 -13.01
CA LEU A 108 16.23 -10.25 -14.15
C LEU A 108 14.91 -9.49 -14.02
N ALA A 109 14.32 -9.42 -12.82
CA ALA A 109 13.07 -8.69 -12.62
C ALA A 109 13.24 -7.19 -12.86
N ILE A 110 14.36 -6.60 -12.42
CA ILE A 110 14.71 -5.21 -12.71
C ILE A 110 14.90 -5.02 -14.23
N GLN A 111 15.67 -5.90 -14.88
CA GLN A 111 15.96 -5.82 -16.31
C GLN A 111 14.69 -5.88 -17.19
N TYR A 112 13.74 -6.74 -16.84
CA TYR A 112 12.52 -6.96 -17.61
C TYR A 112 11.28 -6.21 -17.06
N GLY A 113 11.45 -5.36 -16.05
CA GLY A 113 10.36 -4.61 -15.43
C GLY A 113 9.27 -5.50 -14.83
N LYS A 114 9.64 -6.64 -14.25
CA LYS A 114 8.70 -7.57 -13.63
C LYS A 114 8.43 -7.20 -12.17
N PRO A 115 7.16 -7.27 -11.71
CA PRO A 115 6.86 -7.17 -10.30
C PRO A 115 7.63 -8.25 -9.53
N PHE A 116 8.22 -7.88 -8.40
CA PHE A 116 9.00 -8.78 -7.55
C PHE A 116 8.48 -8.71 -6.13
N LEU A 117 8.21 -9.87 -5.55
CA LEU A 117 7.77 -10.04 -4.16
C LEU A 117 8.75 -10.98 -3.48
N PHE A 118 9.28 -10.58 -2.33
CA PHE A 118 10.06 -11.46 -1.49
C PHE A 118 9.39 -11.71 -0.15
N GLU A 119 9.46 -12.96 0.29
CA GLU A 119 8.81 -13.49 1.51
C GLU A 119 9.73 -14.48 2.26
#